data_AF-A0A1I8CBJ5-F1
#
_entry.id   AF-A0A1I8CBJ5-F1
#
_cell.length_a   1.000
_cell.length_b   1.000
_cell.length_c   1.000
_cell.angle_alpha   90.00
_cell.angle_beta   90.00
_cell.angle_gamma   90.00
#
_symmetry.space_group_name_H-M   'P 1'
#
loop_
_entity.id
_entity.type
_entity.pdbx_description
1 polymer ?
#
loop_
_entity_poly.entity_id
_entity_poly.type
_entity_poly.pdbx_seq_one_letter_code
_entity_poly.pdbx_strand_id
1 'polypeptide(L)'
;MSAIPFMMTEENPLQPHPNMGTMKLPLSAKEFEAIGNDETILSLVKNIKLESFKEFVHINNETGSVVYKELRRRWDVSEVRVKDIEKFMLARIPVDKTIEDDRFDILSEMLDKACQAFEIADEHVGRGIPLGKRIYLDTCLLLVINQTFDCIYRKMTNLSEFNDGRDAAINERDIFRIEIRTMDLQFAQVHERYMLSFLDMDWP
;
A
#
# COMPACT_ATOMS: atom_id res chain seq x y z
N MET A 1 35.92 -33.87 -0.74
CA MET A 1 34.67 -33.36 -1.34
C MET A 1 34.62 -31.87 -1.07
N SER A 2 34.79 -31.04 -2.10
CA SER A 2 34.80 -29.58 -1.95
C SER A 2 33.38 -29.05 -1.85
N ALA A 3 33.11 -28.26 -0.82
CA ALA A 3 31.89 -27.46 -0.75
C ALA A 3 31.99 -26.33 -1.78
N ILE A 4 31.04 -26.28 -2.71
CA ILE A 4 30.88 -25.16 -3.64
C ILE A 4 30.33 -23.98 -2.79
N PRO A 5 30.94 -22.79 -2.82
CA PRO A 5 30.34 -21.63 -2.18
C PRO A 5 29.09 -21.26 -2.97
N PHE A 6 27.94 -21.27 -2.31
CA PHE A 6 26.71 -20.71 -2.85
C PHE A 6 26.90 -19.18 -2.92
N MET A 7 27.34 -18.69 -4.08
CA MET A 7 27.28 -17.26 -4.40
C MET A 7 25.80 -16.90 -4.53
N MET A 8 25.21 -16.39 -3.45
CA MET A 8 24.03 -15.55 -3.58
C MET A 8 24.47 -14.28 -4.28
N THR A 9 24.08 -14.15 -5.54
CA THR A 9 24.10 -12.86 -6.23
C THR A 9 23.30 -11.87 -5.39
N GLU A 10 23.99 -10.84 -4.88
CA GLU A 10 23.42 -9.68 -4.23
C GLU A 10 22.53 -8.92 -5.22
N GLU A 11 21.28 -9.36 -5.37
CA GLU A 11 20.19 -8.43 -5.67
C GLU A 11 19.48 -8.18 -4.36
N ASN A 12 19.93 -7.15 -3.66
CA ASN A 12 19.21 -6.56 -2.53
C ASN A 12 18.08 -5.70 -3.11
N PRO A 13 16.79 -6.10 -3.10
CA PRO A 13 15.76 -5.23 -3.59
C PRO A 13 15.31 -4.33 -2.43
N LEU A 14 16.21 -3.47 -1.94
CA LEU A 14 15.77 -2.14 -1.54
C LEU A 14 15.53 -1.36 -2.84
N GLN A 15 14.52 -1.78 -3.62
CA GLN A 15 13.87 -0.83 -4.50
C GLN A 15 12.76 -0.19 -3.66
N PRO A 16 12.95 1.05 -3.16
CA PRO A 16 11.83 1.81 -2.62
C PRO A 16 10.71 1.80 -3.64
N HIS A 17 9.47 1.74 -3.16
CA HIS A 17 8.27 1.56 -3.97
C HIS A 17 8.34 2.28 -5.33
N PRO A 18 8.23 1.57 -6.47
CA PRO A 18 8.47 2.14 -7.81
C PRO A 18 7.45 3.24 -8.20
N ASN A 19 6.42 3.45 -7.37
CA ASN A 19 5.20 4.16 -7.74
C ASN A 19 4.78 5.24 -6.75
N MET A 20 5.74 5.84 -6.02
CA MET A 20 5.39 7.01 -5.23
C MET A 20 5.16 8.23 -6.11
N GLY A 21 5.87 8.37 -7.24
CA GLY A 21 6.02 9.67 -7.89
C GLY A 21 6.74 10.65 -6.95
N THR A 22 7.30 11.72 -7.50
CA THR A 22 8.11 12.67 -6.70
C THR A 22 7.51 14.06 -6.69
N MET A 23 6.64 14.35 -7.65
CA MET A 23 6.07 15.68 -7.86
C MET A 23 4.81 15.86 -7.04
N LYS A 24 4.60 17.06 -6.51
CA LYS A 24 3.26 17.45 -6.06
C LYS A 24 2.34 17.60 -7.27
N LEU A 25 1.04 17.64 -7.02
CA LEU A 25 0.08 17.95 -8.06
C LEU A 25 0.44 19.30 -8.73
N PRO A 26 0.69 19.32 -10.05
CA PRO A 26 1.18 20.53 -10.72
C PRO A 26 0.06 21.54 -11.02
N LEU A 27 -1.19 21.09 -10.99
CA LEU A 27 -2.39 21.84 -11.37
C LEU A 27 -3.53 21.47 -10.41
N SER A 28 -4.44 22.39 -10.13
CA SER A 28 -5.67 22.06 -9.40
C SER A 28 -6.56 21.08 -10.18
N ALA A 29 -7.47 20.40 -9.49
CA ALA A 29 -8.43 19.49 -10.13
C ALA A 29 -9.23 20.18 -11.26
N LYS A 30 -9.64 21.44 -11.06
CA LYS A 30 -10.36 22.23 -12.09
C LYS A 30 -9.50 22.53 -13.33
N GLU A 31 -8.21 22.77 -13.13
CA GLU A 31 -7.28 22.97 -14.25
C GLU A 31 -7.05 21.67 -15.02
N PHE A 32 -7.05 20.51 -14.34
CA PHE A 32 -7.03 19.20 -15.00
C PHE A 32 -8.27 18.98 -15.89
N GLU A 33 -9.46 19.35 -15.42
CA GLU A 33 -10.70 19.26 -16.20
C GLU A 33 -10.67 20.14 -17.47
N ALA A 34 -9.87 21.21 -17.47
CA ALA A 34 -9.72 22.10 -18.61
C ALA A 34 -8.74 21.59 -19.69
N ILE A 35 -7.96 20.53 -19.42
CA ILE A 35 -6.94 20.02 -20.37
C ILE A 35 -7.60 19.40 -21.61
N GLY A 36 -8.73 18.71 -21.44
CA GLY A 36 -9.50 18.08 -22.53
C GLY A 36 -8.74 17.03 -23.37
N ASN A 37 -7.51 16.67 -22.97
CA ASN A 37 -6.65 15.71 -23.67
C ASN A 37 -6.17 14.63 -22.69
N ASP A 38 -6.65 13.40 -22.89
CA ASP A 38 -6.37 12.25 -22.03
C ASP A 38 -4.88 11.94 -21.88
N GLU A 39 -4.11 11.99 -22.97
CA GLU A 39 -2.69 11.65 -22.96
C GLU A 39 -1.89 12.63 -22.09
N THR A 40 -2.24 13.92 -22.16
CA THR A 40 -1.64 14.97 -21.35
C THR A 40 -1.97 14.77 -19.88
N ILE A 41 -3.25 14.50 -19.55
CA ILE A 41 -3.67 14.20 -18.18
C ILE A 41 -2.88 13.01 -17.62
N LEU A 42 -2.82 11.90 -18.35
CA LEU A 42 -2.09 10.69 -17.96
C LEU A 42 -0.60 10.96 -17.71
N SER A 43 0.05 11.68 -18.61
CA SER A 43 1.46 12.06 -18.49
C SER A 43 1.74 12.84 -17.21
N LEU A 44 0.86 13.78 -16.86
CA LEU A 44 0.98 14.60 -15.65
C LEU A 44 0.82 13.75 -14.39
N VAL A 45 -0.24 12.94 -14.29
CA VAL A 45 -0.51 12.14 -13.08
C VAL A 45 0.45 10.97 -12.88
N LYS A 46 1.14 10.52 -13.92
CA LYS A 46 2.14 9.44 -13.79
C LYS A 46 3.25 9.76 -12.79
N ASN A 47 3.64 11.03 -12.68
CA ASN A 47 4.80 11.45 -11.89
C ASN A 47 4.44 12.07 -10.53
N ILE A 48 3.15 12.22 -10.22
CA ILE A 48 2.73 12.83 -8.96
C ILE A 48 2.78 11.85 -7.80
N LYS A 49 2.95 12.41 -6.60
CA LYS A 49 2.85 11.72 -5.32
C LYS A 49 1.51 11.00 -5.18
N LEU A 50 1.53 9.77 -4.66
CA LEU A 50 0.29 9.02 -4.43
C LEU A 50 -0.69 9.82 -3.57
N GLU A 51 -0.19 10.51 -2.54
CA GLU A 51 -1.00 11.36 -1.66
C GLU A 51 -1.75 12.47 -2.41
N SER A 52 -1.17 12.99 -3.51
CA SER A 52 -1.79 14.05 -4.30
C SER A 52 -3.02 13.60 -5.09
N PHE A 53 -3.25 12.28 -5.26
CA PHE A 53 -4.49 11.81 -5.86
C PHE A 53 -5.72 12.15 -5.01
N LYS A 54 -5.56 12.36 -3.69
CA LYS A 54 -6.65 12.79 -2.81
C LYS A 54 -7.23 14.15 -3.19
N GLU A 55 -6.46 14.99 -3.86
CA GLU A 55 -6.90 16.32 -4.29
C GLU A 55 -7.96 16.25 -5.42
N PHE A 56 -8.11 15.09 -6.07
CA PHE A 56 -9.13 14.84 -7.10
C PHE A 56 -10.50 14.41 -6.54
N VAL A 57 -10.74 14.51 -5.23
CA VAL A 57 -12.00 14.06 -4.60
C VAL A 57 -13.27 14.66 -5.23
N HIS A 58 -13.17 15.86 -5.81
CA HIS A 58 -14.28 16.57 -6.47
C HIS A 58 -14.16 16.63 -8.00
N ILE A 59 -13.27 15.85 -8.61
CA ILE A 59 -13.14 15.82 -10.07
C ILE A 59 -14.38 15.21 -10.72
N ASN A 60 -14.75 15.71 -11.90
CA ASN A 60 -15.82 15.15 -12.71
C ASN A 60 -15.47 13.74 -13.21
N ASN A 61 -16.51 12.95 -13.55
CA ASN A 61 -16.31 11.55 -13.96
C ASN A 61 -15.53 11.40 -15.27
N GLU A 62 -15.62 12.35 -16.21
CA GLU A 62 -14.92 12.28 -17.49
C GLU A 62 -13.40 12.32 -17.27
N THR A 63 -12.92 13.38 -16.63
CA THR A 63 -11.50 13.58 -16.30
C THR A 63 -11.04 12.57 -15.26
N GLY A 64 -11.90 12.27 -14.27
CA GLY A 64 -11.65 11.27 -13.24
C GLY A 64 -11.40 9.89 -13.83
N SER A 65 -12.08 9.51 -14.91
CA SER A 65 -11.86 8.22 -15.56
C SER A 65 -10.44 8.08 -16.12
N VAL A 66 -9.87 9.18 -16.59
CA VAL A 66 -8.50 9.24 -17.11
C VAL A 66 -7.50 9.15 -15.96
N VAL A 67 -7.68 9.96 -14.92
CA VAL A 67 -6.83 9.93 -13.70
C VAL A 67 -6.84 8.54 -13.06
N TYR A 68 -8.02 7.90 -13.00
CA TYR A 68 -8.20 6.61 -12.36
C TYR A 68 -7.40 5.48 -13.05
N LYS A 69 -7.16 5.57 -14.36
CA LYS A 69 -6.32 4.59 -15.09
C LYS A 69 -4.91 4.49 -14.48
N GLU A 70 -4.30 5.62 -14.13
CA GLU A 70 -2.98 5.62 -13.50
C GLU A 70 -3.05 5.11 -12.06
N LEU A 71 -4.08 5.47 -11.30
CA LEU A 71 -4.26 4.93 -9.94
C LEU A 71 -4.42 3.41 -9.97
N ARG A 72 -5.20 2.87 -10.91
CA ARG A 72 -5.40 1.42 -11.08
C ARG A 72 -4.10 0.71 -11.47
N ARG A 73 -3.29 1.30 -12.37
CA ARG A 73 -1.94 0.79 -12.66
C ARG A 73 -1.08 0.68 -11.40
N ARG A 74 -1.19 1.63 -10.46
CA ARG A 74 -0.45 1.57 -9.18
C ARG A 74 -0.97 0.48 -8.26
N TRP A 75 -2.28 0.23 -8.24
CA TRP A 75 -2.87 -0.92 -7.55
C TRP A 75 -2.35 -2.25 -8.10
N ASP A 76 -2.34 -2.42 -9.43
CA ASP A 76 -1.85 -3.65 -10.07
C ASP A 76 -0.39 -3.94 -9.68
N VAL A 77 0.43 -2.89 -9.57
CA VAL A 77 1.79 -3.01 -9.06
C VAL A 77 1.81 -3.47 -7.59
N SER A 78 0.96 -2.92 -6.73
CA SER A 78 0.87 -3.36 -5.34
C SER A 78 0.37 -4.80 -5.20
N GLU A 79 -0.52 -5.28 -6.07
CA GLU A 79 -0.93 -6.69 -6.10
C GLU A 79 0.24 -7.62 -6.45
N VAL A 80 1.10 -7.22 -7.39
CA VAL A 80 2.34 -7.98 -7.68
C VAL A 80 3.26 -7.98 -6.46
N ARG A 81 3.38 -6.86 -5.74
CA ARG A 81 4.23 -6.76 -4.54
C ARG A 81 3.84 -7.75 -3.44
N VAL A 82 2.56 -8.09 -3.29
CA VAL A 82 2.12 -9.10 -2.31
C VAL A 82 2.89 -10.40 -2.53
N LYS A 83 2.88 -10.89 -3.77
CA LYS A 83 3.56 -12.16 -4.14
C LYS A 83 5.07 -12.09 -3.94
N ASP A 84 5.67 -10.93 -4.22
CA ASP A 84 7.10 -10.71 -4.01
C ASP A 84 7.46 -10.73 -2.52
N ILE A 85 6.62 -10.12 -1.66
CA ILE A 85 6.79 -10.13 -0.21
C ILE A 85 6.61 -11.55 0.34
N GLU A 86 5.54 -12.25 -0.05
CA GLU A 86 5.31 -13.63 0.36
C GLU A 86 6.52 -14.51 0.04
N LYS A 87 7.03 -14.42 -1.20
CA LYS A 87 8.23 -15.15 -1.61
C LYS A 87 9.47 -14.73 -0.81
N PHE A 88 9.63 -13.43 -0.55
CA PHE A 88 10.74 -12.90 0.24
C PHE A 88 10.72 -13.41 1.69
N MET A 89 9.53 -13.51 2.28
CA MET A 89 9.31 -14.02 3.64
C MET A 89 9.51 -15.53 3.71
N LEU A 90 8.93 -16.30 2.79
CA LEU A 90 9.08 -17.76 2.72
C LEU A 90 10.55 -18.20 2.58
N ALA A 91 11.39 -17.39 1.93
CA ALA A 91 12.83 -17.66 1.81
C ALA A 91 13.62 -17.40 3.11
N ARG A 92 12.99 -16.83 4.15
CA ARG A 92 13.62 -16.36 5.40
C ARG A 92 12.89 -16.85 6.65
N ILE A 93 12.17 -17.96 6.54
CA ILE A 93 11.47 -18.57 7.69
C ILE A 93 12.51 -18.86 8.79
N PRO A 94 12.34 -18.29 9.99
CA PRO A 94 13.25 -18.48 11.11
C PRO A 94 13.09 -19.88 11.74
N VAL A 95 13.91 -20.16 12.74
CA VAL A 95 13.80 -21.40 13.53
C VAL A 95 12.64 -21.26 14.52
N ASP A 96 11.79 -22.29 14.60
CA ASP A 96 10.65 -22.38 15.53
C ASP A 96 11.02 -22.00 16.97
N LYS A 97 10.14 -21.26 17.65
CA LYS A 97 10.25 -20.81 19.05
C LYS A 97 11.44 -19.89 19.35
N THR A 98 11.83 -19.09 18.36
CA THR A 98 12.81 -18.01 18.53
C THR A 98 12.13 -16.65 18.63
N ILE A 99 12.88 -15.59 18.95
CA ILE A 99 12.35 -14.23 18.90
C ILE A 99 12.05 -13.85 17.45
N GLU A 100 12.90 -14.28 16.53
CA GLU A 100 12.74 -14.12 15.09
C GLU A 100 11.46 -14.77 14.58
N ASP A 101 11.10 -15.93 15.12
CA ASP A 101 9.85 -16.66 14.84
C ASP A 101 8.60 -15.85 15.23
N ASP A 102 8.55 -15.35 16.46
CA ASP A 102 7.45 -14.47 16.91
C ASP A 102 7.36 -13.20 16.04
N ARG A 103 8.50 -12.59 15.69
CA ARG A 103 8.54 -11.43 14.78
C ARG A 103 8.02 -11.78 13.39
N PHE A 104 8.42 -12.93 12.86
CA PHE A 104 7.99 -13.40 11.55
C PHE A 104 6.47 -13.62 11.50
N ASP A 105 5.90 -14.23 12.53
CA ASP A 105 4.46 -14.45 12.66
C ASP A 105 3.68 -13.12 12.64
N ILE A 106 4.15 -12.12 13.41
CA ILE A 106 3.51 -10.80 13.45
C ILE A 106 3.61 -10.08 12.10
N LEU A 107 4.76 -10.16 11.42
CA LEU A 107 4.93 -9.57 10.10
C LEU A 107 4.05 -10.27 9.05
N SER A 108 3.79 -11.56 9.21
CA SER A 108 2.86 -12.31 8.38
C SER A 108 1.42 -11.85 8.63
N GLU A 109 1.02 -11.66 9.89
CA GLU A 109 -0.26 -11.07 10.26
C GLU A 109 -0.42 -9.65 9.70
N MET A 110 0.65 -8.83 9.70
CA MET A 110 0.65 -7.50 9.09
C MET A 110 0.42 -7.55 7.57
N LEU A 111 1.02 -8.53 6.88
CA LEU A 111 0.84 -8.74 5.45
C LEU A 111 -0.61 -9.12 5.13
N ASP A 112 -1.15 -10.10 5.85
CA ASP A 112 -2.54 -10.53 5.71
C ASP A 112 -3.50 -9.37 5.96
N LYS A 113 -3.24 -8.58 7.00
CA LYS A 113 -4.03 -7.39 7.31
C LYS A 113 -3.97 -6.38 6.18
N ALA A 114 -2.80 -6.05 5.66
CA ALA A 114 -2.66 -5.12 4.53
C ALA A 114 -3.42 -5.60 3.29
N CYS A 115 -3.50 -6.91 3.06
CA CYS A 115 -4.22 -7.47 1.91
C CYS A 115 -5.74 -7.26 1.97
N GLN A 116 -6.32 -7.07 3.16
CA GLN A 116 -7.75 -6.76 3.32
C GLN A 116 -8.16 -5.46 2.59
N ALA A 117 -7.22 -4.55 2.35
CA ALA A 117 -7.49 -3.35 1.57
C ALA A 117 -7.87 -3.65 0.10
N PHE A 118 -7.33 -4.72 -0.51
CA PHE A 118 -7.74 -5.15 -1.86
C PHE A 118 -9.19 -5.66 -1.83
N GLU A 119 -9.54 -6.48 -0.84
CA GLU A 119 -10.90 -7.00 -0.67
C GLU A 119 -11.93 -5.88 -0.49
N ILE A 120 -11.59 -4.87 0.33
CA ILE A 120 -12.43 -3.68 0.50
C ILE A 120 -12.61 -2.98 -0.84
N ALA A 121 -11.53 -2.68 -1.57
CA ALA A 121 -11.63 -1.98 -2.84
C ALA A 121 -12.55 -2.73 -3.84
N ASP A 122 -12.38 -4.06 -3.92
CA ASP A 122 -13.12 -4.96 -4.80
C ASP A 122 -14.63 -5.00 -4.49
N GLU A 123 -15.00 -5.01 -3.19
CA GLU A 123 -16.41 -5.01 -2.74
C GLU A 123 -17.20 -3.82 -3.29
N HIS A 124 -16.52 -2.71 -3.61
CA HIS A 124 -17.13 -1.47 -4.07
C HIS A 124 -17.02 -1.23 -5.57
N VAL A 125 -16.33 -2.08 -6.36
CA VAL A 125 -16.04 -1.81 -7.79
C VAL A 125 -17.30 -1.58 -8.62
N GLY A 126 -18.37 -2.31 -8.33
CA GLY A 126 -19.65 -2.20 -9.05
C GLY A 126 -20.61 -1.12 -8.53
N ARG A 127 -20.22 -0.37 -7.49
CA ARG A 127 -21.08 0.65 -6.87
C ARG A 127 -20.95 1.97 -7.62
N GLY A 128 -22.07 2.65 -7.84
CA GLY A 128 -22.17 3.92 -8.58
C GLY A 128 -21.57 5.13 -7.85
N ILE A 129 -20.39 4.97 -7.24
CA ILE A 129 -19.67 6.00 -6.51
C ILE A 129 -19.04 6.99 -7.50
N PRO A 130 -19.17 8.31 -7.29
CA PRO A 130 -18.48 9.31 -8.10
C PRO A 130 -16.97 9.06 -8.16
N LEU A 131 -16.36 9.19 -9.35
CA LEU A 131 -14.96 8.79 -9.55
C LEU A 131 -13.97 9.59 -8.71
N GLY A 132 -14.21 10.88 -8.47
CA GLY A 132 -13.37 11.66 -7.55
C GLY A 132 -13.34 11.06 -6.14
N LYS A 133 -14.51 10.72 -5.60
CA LYS A 133 -14.61 10.06 -4.28
C LYS A 133 -13.93 8.69 -4.29
N ARG A 134 -14.10 7.90 -5.36
CA ARG A 134 -13.40 6.61 -5.51
C ARG A 134 -11.88 6.78 -5.56
N ILE A 135 -11.35 7.72 -6.35
CA ILE A 135 -9.93 8.03 -6.42
C ILE A 135 -9.39 8.34 -5.02
N TYR A 136 -10.09 9.16 -4.24
CA TYR A 136 -9.69 9.50 -2.88
C TYR A 136 -9.60 8.27 -1.98
N LEU A 137 -10.63 7.42 -1.99
CA LEU A 137 -10.72 6.24 -1.11
C LEU A 137 -9.71 5.16 -1.50
N ASP A 138 -9.60 4.84 -2.78
CA ASP A 138 -8.61 3.91 -3.31
C ASP A 138 -7.17 4.41 -3.01
N THR A 139 -6.94 5.73 -3.05
CA THR A 139 -5.67 6.32 -2.64
C THR A 139 -5.39 6.13 -1.14
N CYS A 140 -6.40 6.27 -0.28
CA CYS A 140 -6.24 6.05 1.15
C CYS A 140 -5.81 4.61 1.47
N LEU A 141 -6.45 3.63 0.85
CA LEU A 141 -6.07 2.22 0.99
C LEU A 141 -4.65 1.96 0.49
N LEU A 142 -4.33 2.44 -0.72
CA LEU A 142 -3.05 2.19 -1.36
C LEU A 142 -1.87 2.81 -0.58
N LEU A 143 -2.08 3.93 0.11
CA LEU A 143 -1.07 4.50 1.01
C LEU A 143 -0.76 3.58 2.20
N VAL A 144 -1.79 3.04 2.84
CA VAL A 144 -1.62 2.12 3.98
C VAL A 144 -0.91 0.85 3.51
N ILE A 145 -1.38 0.23 2.42
CA ILE A 145 -0.76 -0.96 1.83
C ILE A 145 0.73 -0.73 1.59
N ASN A 146 1.08 0.35 0.89
CA ASN A 146 2.47 0.59 0.49
C ASN A 146 3.39 0.87 1.68
N GLN A 147 2.89 1.61 2.69
CA GLN A 147 3.64 1.86 3.93
C GLN A 147 3.89 0.56 4.70
N THR A 148 2.88 -0.30 4.79
CA THR A 148 3.00 -1.60 5.48
C THR A 148 3.98 -2.52 4.75
N PHE A 149 3.91 -2.60 3.42
CA PHE A 149 4.84 -3.38 2.62
C PHE A 149 6.29 -2.92 2.79
N ASP A 150 6.53 -1.61 2.75
CA ASP A 150 7.86 -1.05 2.97
C ASP A 150 8.36 -1.35 4.41
N CYS A 151 7.46 -1.34 5.39
CA CYS A 151 7.78 -1.73 6.76
C CYS A 151 8.22 -3.20 6.85
N ILE A 152 7.42 -4.11 6.26
CA ILE A 152 7.71 -5.56 6.24
C ILE A 152 9.07 -5.82 5.60
N TYR A 153 9.34 -5.28 4.40
CA TYR A 153 10.63 -5.46 3.73
C TYR A 153 11.81 -5.03 4.60
N ARG A 154 11.72 -3.83 5.19
CA ARG A 154 12.77 -3.28 6.06
C ARG A 154 12.99 -4.15 7.29
N LYS A 155 11.91 -4.62 7.93
CA LYS A 155 11.99 -5.43 9.16
C LYS A 155 12.46 -6.85 8.89
N MET A 156 12.00 -7.48 7.82
CA MET A 156 12.46 -8.79 7.37
C MET A 156 13.94 -8.80 6.93
N THR A 157 14.46 -7.67 6.43
CA THR A 157 15.90 -7.53 6.13
C THR A 157 16.75 -7.57 7.40
N ASN A 158 16.22 -7.06 8.51
CA ASN A 158 16.88 -6.98 9.82
C ASN A 158 16.22 -7.91 10.85
N LEU A 159 15.79 -9.11 10.42
CA LEU A 159 15.03 -10.01 11.29
C LEU A 159 15.84 -10.50 12.51
N SER A 160 17.16 -10.55 12.41
CA SER A 160 18.06 -10.94 13.52
C SER A 160 18.54 -9.76 14.39
N GLU A 161 17.97 -8.56 14.26
CA GLU A 161 18.45 -7.34 14.94
C GLU A 161 18.47 -7.48 16.48
N PHE A 162 17.63 -8.35 17.05
CA PHE A 162 17.48 -8.49 18.49
C PHE A 162 18.13 -9.75 19.07
N ASN A 163 19.17 -10.31 18.44
CA ASN A 163 19.95 -11.53 18.81
C ASN A 163 19.80 -12.11 20.25
N ASP A 164 19.65 -11.29 21.32
CA ASP A 164 19.17 -11.70 22.67
C ASP A 164 18.36 -10.61 23.43
N GLY A 165 17.97 -9.50 22.79
CA GLY A 165 17.34 -8.33 23.40
C GLY A 165 15.83 -8.46 23.60
N ARG A 166 15.41 -9.28 24.57
CA ARG A 166 13.99 -9.58 24.84
C ARG A 166 13.10 -8.35 25.02
N ASP A 167 13.54 -7.35 25.79
CA ASP A 167 12.72 -6.16 26.06
C ASP A 167 12.50 -5.32 24.78
N ALA A 168 13.52 -5.22 23.94
CA ALA A 168 13.41 -4.50 22.67
C ALA A 168 12.48 -5.25 21.69
N ALA A 169 12.58 -6.58 21.64
CA ALA A 169 11.68 -7.41 20.85
C ALA A 169 10.22 -7.31 21.31
N ILE A 170 9.96 -7.31 22.62
CA ILE A 170 8.62 -7.13 23.19
C ILE A 170 8.05 -5.76 22.82
N ASN A 171 8.84 -4.70 22.95
CA ASN A 171 8.41 -3.36 22.57
C ASN A 171 8.07 -3.26 21.07
N GLU A 172 8.89 -3.86 20.20
CA GLU A 172 8.61 -3.87 18.77
C GLU A 172 7.33 -4.65 18.45
N ARG A 173 7.14 -5.83 19.05
CA ARG A 173 5.89 -6.59 18.92
C ARG A 173 4.68 -5.74 19.28
N ASP A 174 4.76 -5.02 20.40
CA ASP A 174 3.63 -4.20 20.85
C ASP A 174 3.37 -3.04 19.89
N ILE A 175 4.42 -2.45 19.30
CA ILE A 175 4.31 -1.46 18.22
C ILE A 175 3.61 -2.08 17.00
N PHE A 176 4.04 -3.24 16.51
CA PHE A 176 3.41 -3.89 15.36
C PHE A 176 1.94 -4.25 15.61
N ARG A 177 1.60 -4.70 16.82
CA ARG A 177 0.20 -4.93 17.20
C ARG A 177 -0.63 -3.66 17.22
N ILE A 178 -0.04 -2.52 17.59
CA ILE A 178 -0.69 -1.22 17.48
C ILE A 178 -0.87 -0.85 15.99
N GLU A 179 0.13 -1.08 15.15
CA GLU A 179 0.04 -0.83 13.70
C GLU A 179 -1.06 -1.67 13.05
N ILE A 180 -1.18 -2.97 13.37
CA ILE A 180 -2.25 -3.85 12.88
C ILE A 180 -3.64 -3.29 13.26
N ARG A 181 -3.83 -2.93 14.53
CA ARG A 181 -5.10 -2.31 15.00
C ARG A 181 -5.36 -0.96 14.35
N THR A 182 -4.31 -0.19 14.06
CA THR A 182 -4.44 1.09 13.37
C THR A 182 -4.93 0.87 11.93
N MET A 183 -4.41 -0.15 11.24
CA MET A 183 -4.91 -0.55 9.92
C MET A 183 -6.39 -0.93 9.97
N ASP A 184 -6.83 -1.73 10.96
CA ASP A 184 -8.25 -2.07 11.14
C ASP A 184 -9.14 -0.82 11.22
N LEU A 185 -8.73 0.16 12.03
CA LEU A 185 -9.49 1.41 12.18
C LEU A 185 -9.51 2.22 10.87
N GLN A 186 -8.38 2.33 10.19
CA GLN A 186 -8.28 3.03 8.91
C GLN A 186 -9.15 2.37 7.84
N PHE A 187 -9.14 1.05 7.77
CA PHE A 187 -9.94 0.28 6.82
C PHE A 187 -11.43 0.38 7.12
N ALA A 188 -11.83 0.31 8.40
CA ALA A 188 -13.22 0.56 8.79
C ALA A 188 -13.69 1.96 8.37
N GLN A 189 -12.87 2.99 8.60
CA GLN A 189 -13.20 4.36 8.19
C GLN A 189 -13.31 4.53 6.67
N VAL A 190 -12.40 3.94 5.90
CA VAL A 190 -12.46 3.99 4.44
C VAL A 190 -13.67 3.22 3.92
N HIS A 191 -13.96 2.05 4.49
CA HIS A 191 -15.14 1.26 4.15
C HIS A 191 -16.43 2.02 4.47
N GLU A 192 -16.54 2.64 5.64
CA GLU A 192 -17.69 3.50 5.96
C GLU A 192 -17.88 4.62 4.93
N ARG A 193 -16.80 5.30 4.54
CA ARG A 193 -16.86 6.37 3.54
C ARG A 193 -17.26 5.85 2.15
N TYR A 194 -16.86 4.63 1.80
CA TYR A 194 -17.37 3.94 0.61
C TYR A 194 -18.89 3.81 0.65
N MET A 195 -19.44 3.32 1.77
CA MET A 195 -20.88 3.17 1.98
C MET A 195 -21.62 4.52 1.90
N LEU A 196 -21.13 5.53 2.62
CA LEU A 196 -21.73 6.86 2.62
C LEU A 196 -21.72 7.46 1.21
N SER A 197 -20.65 7.28 0.45
CA SER A 197 -20.59 7.73 -0.94
C SER A 197 -21.61 7.06 -1.84
N PHE A 198 -21.78 5.76 -1.69
CA PHE A 198 -22.75 5.00 -2.46
C PHE A 198 -24.19 5.44 -2.14
N LEU A 199 -24.45 5.83 -0.89
CA LEU A 199 -25.74 6.32 -0.41
C LEU A 199 -25.95 7.84 -0.63
N ASP A 200 -24.99 8.51 -1.29
CA ASP A 200 -24.97 9.97 -1.47
C ASP A 200 -25.10 10.78 -0.17
N MET A 201 -24.45 10.29 0.88
CA MET A 201 -24.36 10.93 2.19
C MET A 201 -23.03 11.68 2.34
N ASP A 202 -23.06 12.76 3.12
CA ASP A 202 -21.86 13.50 3.46
C ASP A 202 -20.88 12.66 4.28
N TRP A 203 -19.59 12.95 4.10
CA TRP A 203 -18.53 12.36 4.89
C TRP A 203 -18.11 13.30 6.02
N PRO A 204 -17.81 12.77 7.22
CA PRO A 204 -17.16 13.54 8.28
C PRO A 204 -15.68 13.85 7.99
#